data_AF-K7A6A5-F1
#
_entry.id   AF-K7A6A5-F1
#
_cell.length_a   1.000
_cell.length_b   1.000
_cell.length_c   1.000
_cell.angle_alpha   90.00
_cell.angle_beta   90.00
_cell.angle_gamma   90.00
#
_symmetry.space_group_name_H-M   'P 1'
#
loop_
_entity.id
_entity.type
_entity.pdbx_description
1 polymer ?
#
loop_
_entity_poly.entity_id
_entity_poly.type
_entity_poly.pdbx_seq_one_letter_code
_entity_poly.pdbx_strand_id
1 'polypeptide(L)' 'MANKHFGTVVVLKDNKLCSTSLKNVADKSRLVSTETPALASALSMGICFGNTDLTPGLHSFKHEIPGSLGTHWPRAKA' A
#
# COMPACT_ATOMS: atom_id res chain seq x y z
N MET A 1 26.31 26.30 5.23
CA MET A 1 27.27 25.20 5.37
C MET A 1 26.53 23.91 5.06
N ALA A 2 26.88 23.18 4.00
CA ALA A 2 26.24 21.89 3.69
C ALA A 2 26.88 20.78 4.54
N ASN A 3 26.09 19.97 5.25
CA ASN A 3 26.56 18.99 6.25
C ASN A 3 27.34 17.77 5.68
N LYS A 4 27.86 17.85 4.45
CA LYS A 4 28.76 16.86 3.82
C LYS A 4 28.33 15.37 3.98
N HIS A 5 27.03 15.06 3.89
CA HIS A 5 26.53 13.69 3.94
C HIS A 5 26.56 13.00 2.58
N PHE A 6 27.76 12.82 2.02
CA PHE A 6 27.95 12.09 0.76
C PHE A 6 27.78 10.58 0.98
N GLY A 7 27.35 9.85 -0.05
CA GLY A 7 27.25 8.39 0.02
C GLY A 7 26.14 7.87 0.95
N THR A 8 25.26 8.74 1.43
CA THR A 8 24.21 8.43 2.41
C THR A 8 22.85 8.79 1.84
N VAL A 9 21.82 8.02 2.18
CA VAL A 9 20.43 8.28 1.80
C VAL A 9 19.56 8.30 3.05
N VAL A 10 18.53 9.13 3.01
CA VAL A 10 17.49 9.16 4.04
C VAL A 10 16.39 8.19 3.63
N VAL A 11 16.03 7.28 4.53
CA VAL A 11 14.99 6.27 4.34
C VAL A 11 13.93 6.40 5.41
N LEU A 12 12.69 6.09 5.06
CA LEU A 12 11.61 5.91 6.03
C LEU A 12 11.57 4.43 6.42
N LYS A 13 11.85 4.14 7.69
CA LYS A 13 11.79 2.78 8.26
C LYS A 13 11.03 2.83 9.57
N ASP A 14 10.02 1.97 9.72
CA ASP A 14 9.19 1.91 10.93
C ASP A 14 8.62 3.28 11.33
N ASN A 15 8.13 4.03 10.32
CA ASN A 15 7.63 5.39 10.43
C ASN A 15 8.63 6.42 11.00
N LYS A 16 9.93 6.11 10.97
CA LYS A 16 11.01 7.00 11.38
C LYS A 16 11.92 7.32 10.20
N LEU A 17 12.32 8.59 10.11
CA LEU A 17 13.36 9.01 9.18
C LEU A 17 14.71 8.57 9.73
N CYS A 18 15.42 7.75 8.96
CA CYS A 18 16.72 7.20 9.29
C CYS A 18 17.70 7.52 8.16
N SER A 19 19.00 7.58 8.46
CA SER A 19 20.04 7.63 7.43
C SER A 19 20.71 6.27 7.28
N THR A 20 21.05 5.89 6.05
CA THR A 20 21.80 4.67 5.75
C THR A 20 22.74 4.88 4.57
N SER A 21 23.77 4.04 4.45
CA SER A 21 24.73 4.10 3.34
C SER A 21 24.07 3.71 2.02
N LEU A 22 24.38 4.45 0.94
CA LEU A 22 23.94 4.11 -0.42
C LEU A 22 24.41 2.71 -0.82
N LYS A 23 25.59 2.25 -0.36
CA LYS A 23 26.09 0.89 -0.63
C LYS A 23 25.11 -0.22 -0.17
N ASN A 24 24.25 0.08 0.81
CA ASN A 24 23.32 -0.89 1.36
C ASN A 24 22.03 -1.01 0.56
N VAL A 25 21.70 -0.04 -0.30
CA VAL A 25 20.37 0.09 -0.92
C VAL A 25 20.38 0.44 -2.41
N ALA A 26 21.45 1.05 -2.94
CA ALA A 26 21.47 1.61 -4.30
C ALA A 26 21.16 0.57 -5.39
N ASP A 27 21.66 -0.66 -5.23
CA ASP A 27 21.49 -1.73 -6.22
C ASP A 27 20.47 -2.78 -5.77
N LYS A 28 19.60 -2.44 -4.82
CA LYS A 28 18.64 -3.38 -4.23
C LYS A 28 17.21 -2.94 -4.48
N SER A 29 16.45 -3.82 -5.11
CA SER A 29 15.00 -3.72 -5.16
C SER A 29 14.38 -4.64 -4.11
N ARG A 30 13.31 -4.19 -3.46
CA ARG A 30 12.52 -5.04 -2.57
C ARG A 30 11.47 -5.76 -3.40
N LEU A 31 11.57 -7.08 -3.49
CA LEU A 31 10.48 -7.88 -4.03
C LEU A 31 9.31 -7.88 -3.04
N VAL A 32 8.12 -7.55 -3.55
CA VAL A 32 6.87 -7.70 -2.82
C VAL A 32 6.25 -9.01 -3.30
N SER A 33 6.06 -9.96 -2.39
CA SER A 33 5.37 -11.21 -2.75
C SER A 33 3.93 -10.90 -3.16
N THR A 34 3.46 -11.59 -4.20
CA THR A 34 2.09 -11.49 -4.71
C THR A 34 1.05 -11.95 -3.70
N GLU A 35 1.45 -12.77 -2.73
CA GLU A 35 0.58 -13.32 -1.67
C GLU A 35 0.45 -12.39 -0.45
N THR A 36 0.98 -11.18 -0.50
CA THR A 36 0.92 -10.26 0.64
C THR A 36 -0.46 -9.61 0.78
N PRO A 37 -1.08 -9.60 1.99
CA PRO A 37 -2.36 -8.92 2.21
C PRO A 37 -2.32 -7.42 1.89
N ALA A 38 -1.15 -6.80 2.03
CA ALA A 38 -0.92 -5.40 1.70
C ALA A 38 -1.08 -5.12 0.19
N LEU A 39 -0.63 -6.05 -0.66
CA LEU A 39 -0.79 -5.93 -2.12
C LEU A 39 -2.28 -6.03 -2.51
N ALA A 40 -3.00 -7.03 -2.00
CA ALA A 40 -4.43 -7.19 -2.25
C ALA A 40 -5.24 -5.95 -1.80
N SER A 41 -4.90 -5.38 -0.64
CA SER A 41 -5.51 -4.15 -0.13
C SER A 41 -5.23 -2.96 -1.06
N ALA A 42 -3.98 -2.78 -1.47
CA ALA A 42 -3.58 -1.70 -2.38
C ALA A 42 -4.32 -1.80 -3.73
N LEU A 43 -4.38 -3.01 -4.31
CA LEU A 43 -5.12 -3.26 -5.56
C LEU A 43 -6.62 -2.97 -5.39
N SER A 44 -7.21 -3.34 -4.25
CA SER A 44 -8.63 -3.05 -3.95
C SER A 44 -8.91 -1.55 -3.79
N MET A 45 -7.92 -0.76 -3.36
CA MET A 45 -8.00 0.71 -3.35
C MET A 45 -7.75 1.34 -4.74
N GLY A 46 -7.52 0.54 -5.78
CA GLY A 46 -7.24 1.01 -7.13
C GLY A 46 -5.77 1.42 -7.38
N ILE A 47 -4.84 1.06 -6.49
CA ILE A 47 -3.41 1.33 -6.71
C ILE A 47 -2.89 0.37 -7.78
N CYS A 48 -2.36 0.92 -8.87
CA CYS A 48 -1.75 0.15 -9.95
C CYS A 48 -0.21 0.12 -9.80
N PHE A 49 0.39 -1.06 -9.97
CA PHE A 49 1.85 -1.28 -9.90
C PHE A 49 2.50 -1.54 -11.27
N GLY A 50 1.78 -1.31 -12.37
CA GLY A 50 2.32 -1.45 -13.73
C GLY A 50 2.64 -2.90 -14.14
N ASN A 51 2.04 -3.89 -13.48
CA ASN A 51 2.16 -5.30 -13.83
C ASN A 51 0.77 -5.85 -14.20
N THR A 52 0.63 -6.35 -15.42
CA THR A 52 -0.63 -6.88 -15.98
C THR A 52 -1.09 -8.17 -15.31
N ASP A 53 -0.16 -8.91 -14.72
CA ASP A 53 -0.43 -10.20 -14.09
C ASP A 53 -0.93 -10.04 -12.64
N LEU A 54 -0.85 -8.82 -12.09
CA LEU A 54 -1.47 -8.49 -10.81
C LEU A 54 -2.96 -8.32 -11.02
N THR A 55 -3.70 -9.41 -10.83
CA THR A 55 -5.16 -9.36 -10.83
C THR A 55 -5.62 -8.63 -9.56
N PRO A 56 -6.46 -7.57 -9.69
CA PRO A 56 -7.16 -7.03 -8.55
C PRO A 56 -8.16 -8.08 -8.11
N GLY A 57 -7.72 -8.99 -7.25
CA GLY A 57 -8.61 -9.79 -6.43
C GLY A 57 -9.37 -8.80 -5.57
N LEU A 58 -10.56 -8.40 -6.02
CA LEU A 58 -11.54 -7.73 -5.19
C LEU A 58 -11.96 -8.76 -4.15
N HIS A 59 -11.13 -8.96 -3.13
CA HIS A 59 -11.57 -9.58 -1.91
C HIS A 59 -12.62 -8.61 -1.40
N SER A 60 -13.89 -8.91 -1.71
CA SER A 60 -15.00 -8.33 -1.02
C SER A 60 -14.66 -8.55 0.44
N PHE A 61 -14.17 -7.49 1.10
CA PHE A 61 -14.12 -7.46 2.55
C PHE A 61 -15.58 -7.69 2.90
N LYS A 62 -15.93 -8.94 3.24
CA LYS A 62 -17.19 -9.23 3.88
C LYS A 62 -17.11 -8.50 5.19
N HIS A 63 -17.47 -7.22 5.15
CA HIS A 63 -17.76 -6.44 6.30
C HIS A 63 -19.09 -7.02 6.78
N GLU A 64 -19.01 -8.16 7.47
CA GLU A 64 -20.08 -8.57 8.35
C GLU A 64 -20.13 -7.49 9.43
N ILE A 65 -20.91 -6.45 9.16
CA ILE A 65 -21.37 -5.53 10.19
C ILE A 65 -22.20 -6.41 11.12
N PRO A 66 -21.75 -6.70 12.35
CA PRO A 66 -22.57 -7.46 13.28
C PRO A 66 -23.70 -6.52 13.70
N GLY A 67 -24.87 -6.67 13.06
CA GLY A 67 -26.13 -6.12 13.59
C GLY A 67 -26.87 -5.03 12.80
N SER A 68 -26.71 -4.87 11.49
CA SER A 68 -27.60 -3.96 10.75
C SER A 68 -28.93 -4.63 10.38
N LEU A 69 -29.87 -4.68 11.32
CA LEU A 69 -31.28 -4.89 11.03
C LEU A 69 -31.74 -3.86 9.98
N GLY A 70 -32.45 -4.33 8.96
CA GLY A 70 -32.74 -3.56 7.75
C GLY A 70 -33.54 -2.28 7.97
N THR A 71 -33.42 -1.36 7.01
CA THR A 71 -34.50 -0.48 6.57
C THR A 71 -34.17 0.05 5.18
N HIS A 72 -34.96 -0.38 4.20
CA HIS A 72 -34.96 0.14 2.83
C HIS A 72 -35.49 1.58 2.85
N TRP A 73 -34.74 2.53 2.30
CA TRP A 73 -35.23 3.88 2.00
C TRP A 73 -35.59 3.98 0.52
N PRO A 74 -36.82 4.40 0.15
CA PRO A 74 -37.18 4.59 -1.24
C PRO A 74 -36.50 5.84 -1.81
N ARG A 75 -35.88 5.68 -2.98
CA ARG A 75 -35.25 6.73 -3.77
C ARG A 75 -36.30 7.66 -4.36
N ALA A 76 -36.35 8.93 -3.93
CA ALA A 76 -37.09 9.97 -4.63
C ALA A 76 -36.39 10.31 -5.96
N LYS A 77 -37.13 10.28 -7.07
CA LYS A 77 -36.69 10.84 -8.36
C LYS A 77 -36.88 12.37 -8.32
N ALA A 78 -35.85 13.09 -8.77
CA ALA A 78 -35.99 14.47 -9.24
C ALA A 78 -36.49 14.47 -10.70
#